data_AF-A0A5C9EWF9-F1
#
_entry.id   AF-A0A5C9EWF9-F1
#
_cell.length_a   1.000
_cell.length_b   1.000
_cell.length_c   1.000
_cell.angle_alpha   90.00
_cell.angle_beta   90.00
_cell.angle_gamma   90.00
#
_symmetry.space_group_name_H-M   'P 1'
#
loop_
_entity.id
_entity.type
_entity.pdbx_description
1 polymer ?
#
loop_
_entity_poly.entity_id
_entity_poly.type
_entity_poly.pdbx_seq_one_letter_code
_entity_poly.pdbx_strand_id
1 'polypeptide(L)'
;MKKTKDKNNDKEDSGFAPEILVFCCNWCSYAGADLAGVSRFQYPPNIRIVRVMCSGRVEPIFIIEAFERGIDGVLITGCHIGDCHYITGNEYTQERMAHMKPLLKSIGIDERRFDLHWISASEGKQFAELITKFTENITQLGPSPIPKKLGKIEIICE
;
A
#
# COMPACT_ATOMS: atom_id res chain seq x y z
N MET A 1 5.28 45.02 -29.30
CA MET A 1 4.45 44.49 -28.20
C MET A 1 4.05 43.04 -28.48
N LYS A 2 4.84 42.07 -28.03
CA LYS A 2 4.36 40.71 -27.71
C LYS A 2 5.09 40.33 -26.43
N LYS A 3 4.32 40.24 -25.35
CA LYS A 3 4.79 40.03 -23.98
C LYS A 3 5.55 38.71 -23.90
N THR A 4 6.83 38.76 -23.54
CA THR A 4 7.53 37.68 -22.87
C THR A 4 6.77 37.35 -21.59
N LYS A 5 6.23 36.14 -21.49
CA LYS A 5 5.77 35.59 -20.22
C LYS A 5 6.94 34.80 -19.65
N ASP A 6 7.70 35.47 -18.79
CA ASP A 6 8.39 34.81 -17.70
C ASP A 6 7.35 34.06 -16.86
N LYS A 7 7.72 32.84 -16.48
CA LYS A 7 7.30 32.07 -15.28
C LYS A 7 7.30 30.59 -15.63
N ASN A 8 8.40 29.93 -15.33
CA ASN A 8 8.30 28.68 -14.60
C ASN A 8 9.08 28.86 -13.31
N ASN A 9 8.31 29.02 -12.23
CA ASN A 9 8.78 28.72 -10.89
C ASN A 9 9.16 27.25 -10.91
N ASP A 10 10.46 26.97 -10.93
CA ASP A 10 10.99 25.69 -10.52
C ASP A 10 10.72 25.59 -9.01
N LYS A 11 9.54 25.05 -8.66
CA LYS A 11 9.32 24.51 -7.33
C LYS A 11 10.20 23.28 -7.25
N GLU A 12 11.33 23.41 -6.58
CA GLU A 12 12.04 22.28 -5.98
C GLU A 12 11.11 21.65 -4.93
N ASP A 13 10.21 20.78 -5.39
CA ASP A 13 9.60 19.79 -4.52
C ASP A 13 10.66 18.73 -4.30
N SER A 14 11.22 18.63 -3.10
CA SER A 14 11.87 17.41 -2.64
C SER A 14 10.80 16.33 -2.55
N GLY A 15 10.33 15.86 -3.71
CA GLY A 15 9.06 15.20 -3.90
C GLY A 15 9.04 13.87 -3.19
N PHE A 16 8.34 13.81 -2.06
CA PHE A 16 8.15 12.58 -1.32
C PHE A 16 7.43 11.55 -2.21
N ALA A 17 8.15 10.48 -2.56
CA ALA A 17 7.61 9.34 -3.27
C ALA A 17 7.35 8.22 -2.25
N PRO A 18 6.09 7.94 -1.87
CA PRO A 18 5.80 6.91 -0.87
C PRO A 18 6.21 5.52 -1.35
N GLU A 19 6.76 4.71 -0.47
CA GLU A 19 6.96 3.28 -0.73
C GLU A 19 5.77 2.49 -0.19
N ILE A 20 5.08 1.78 -1.08
CA ILE A 20 3.86 1.05 -0.74
C ILE A 20 4.05 -0.45 -1.00
N LEU A 21 3.76 -1.27 0.00
CA LEU A 21 3.77 -2.72 -0.12
C LEU A 21 2.36 -3.25 -0.32
N VAL A 22 2.14 -4.05 -1.37
CA VAL A 22 0.82 -4.61 -1.68
C VAL A 22 0.89 -6.13 -1.65
N PHE A 23 0.14 -6.77 -0.75
CA PHE A 23 -0.05 -8.21 -0.76
C PHE A 23 -1.20 -8.56 -1.70
N CYS A 24 -0.91 -9.33 -2.75
CA CYS A 24 -1.93 -9.76 -3.71
C CYS A 24 -2.12 -11.26 -3.65
N CYS A 25 -3.38 -11.70 -3.53
CA CYS A 25 -3.69 -13.12 -3.74
C CYS A 25 -3.44 -13.52 -5.20
N ASN A 26 -2.89 -14.71 -5.41
CA ASN A 26 -2.48 -15.21 -6.72
C ASN A 26 -3.66 -15.31 -7.70
N TRP A 27 -4.82 -15.76 -7.21
CA TRP A 27 -5.94 -16.16 -8.06
C TRP A 27 -6.77 -14.99 -8.60
N CYS A 28 -6.99 -13.97 -7.77
CA CYS A 28 -7.86 -12.85 -8.12
C CYS A 28 -7.06 -11.57 -8.27
N SER A 29 -6.56 -11.00 -7.17
CA SER A 29 -6.01 -9.65 -7.18
C SER A 29 -4.70 -9.53 -7.96
N TYR A 30 -3.84 -10.58 -7.95
CA TYR A 30 -2.64 -10.60 -8.79
C TYR A 30 -3.01 -10.66 -10.28
N ALA A 31 -4.00 -11.47 -10.66
CA ALA A 31 -4.53 -11.50 -12.02
C ALA A 31 -5.22 -10.17 -12.40
N GLY A 32 -5.88 -9.50 -11.46
CA GLY A 32 -6.42 -8.14 -11.64
C GLY A 32 -5.31 -7.11 -11.90
N ALA A 33 -4.18 -7.22 -11.21
CA ALA A 33 -2.99 -6.40 -11.47
C ALA A 33 -2.41 -6.68 -12.86
N ASP A 34 -2.32 -7.96 -13.26
CA ASP A 34 -1.89 -8.35 -14.61
C ASP A 34 -2.84 -7.80 -15.68
N LEU A 35 -4.16 -7.87 -15.44
CA LEU A 35 -5.18 -7.30 -16.33
C LEU A 35 -5.07 -5.78 -16.43
N ALA A 36 -4.73 -5.09 -15.34
CA ALA A 36 -4.44 -3.66 -15.38
C ALA A 36 -3.26 -3.34 -16.31
N GLY A 37 -2.21 -4.17 -16.26
CA GLY A 37 -1.06 -4.08 -17.16
C GLY A 37 -1.41 -4.35 -18.61
N VAL A 38 -2.10 -5.46 -18.90
CA VAL A 38 -2.54 -5.84 -20.26
C VAL A 38 -3.47 -4.77 -20.86
N SER A 39 -4.38 -4.23 -20.06
CA SER A 39 -5.33 -3.18 -20.47
C SER A 39 -4.72 -1.78 -20.48
N ARG A 40 -3.44 -1.65 -20.08
CA ARG A 40 -2.68 -0.38 -20.02
C ARG A 40 -3.31 0.68 -19.09
N PHE A 41 -4.04 0.25 -18.06
CA PHE A 41 -4.52 1.17 -17.03
C PHE A 41 -3.33 1.70 -16.23
N GLN A 42 -3.10 3.01 -16.32
CA GLN A 42 -1.99 3.67 -15.64
C GLN A 42 -2.35 3.91 -14.17
N TYR A 43 -1.38 3.68 -13.29
CA TYR A 43 -1.44 4.00 -11.87
C TYR A 43 -0.01 4.36 -11.40
N PRO A 44 0.15 5.02 -10.24
CA PRO A 44 1.47 5.43 -9.75
C PRO A 44 2.46 4.26 -9.58
N PRO A 45 3.74 4.41 -9.95
CA PRO A 45 4.75 3.33 -9.93
C PRO A 45 5.31 3.03 -8.52
N ASN A 46 4.64 3.51 -7.47
CA ASN A 46 5.12 3.56 -6.09
C ASN A 46 4.90 2.24 -5.31
N ILE A 47 4.22 1.28 -5.93
CA ILE A 47 3.86 0.01 -5.30
C ILE A 47 4.85 -1.10 -5.57
N ARG A 48 5.00 -2.00 -4.61
CA ARG A 48 5.71 -3.28 -4.75
C ARG A 48 4.75 -4.41 -4.37
N ILE A 49 4.45 -5.26 -5.34
CA ILE A 49 3.52 -6.37 -5.15
C ILE A 49 4.27 -7.59 -4.60
N VAL A 50 3.78 -8.12 -3.49
CA VAL A 50 4.16 -9.42 -2.95
C VAL A 50 3.04 -10.41 -3.26
N ARG A 51 3.36 -11.41 -4.08
CA ARG A 51 2.42 -12.45 -4.45
C ARG A 51 2.32 -13.49 -3.32
N VAL A 52 1.10 -13.75 -2.87
CA VAL A 52 0.77 -14.84 -1.95
C VAL A 52 -0.31 -15.72 -2.56
N MET A 53 -0.37 -17.00 -2.20
CA MET A 53 -1.41 -17.88 -2.78
C MET A 53 -2.83 -17.44 -2.39
N CYS A 54 -3.01 -16.99 -1.15
CA CYS A 54 -4.28 -16.50 -0.62
C CYS A 54 -4.03 -15.29 0.27
N SER A 55 -5.00 -14.37 0.36
CA SER A 55 -4.96 -13.30 1.38
C SER A 55 -4.90 -13.88 2.79
N GLY A 56 -5.46 -15.09 3.00
CA GLY A 56 -5.42 -15.80 4.27
C GLY A 56 -4.01 -16.12 4.77
N ARG A 57 -3.02 -16.13 3.88
CA ARG A 57 -1.60 -16.28 4.25
C ARG A 57 -1.07 -15.04 4.96
N VAL A 58 -1.65 -13.87 4.75
CA VAL A 58 -1.15 -12.62 5.33
C VAL A 58 -1.53 -12.56 6.81
N GLU A 59 -0.52 -12.36 7.65
CA GLU A 59 -0.65 -12.24 9.10
C GLU A 59 -0.34 -10.81 9.55
N PRO A 60 -0.92 -10.33 10.67
CA PRO A 60 -0.66 -9.03 11.25
C PRO A 60 0.83 -8.67 11.38
N ILE A 61 1.64 -9.65 11.73
CA ILE A 61 3.08 -9.47 11.90
C ILE A 61 3.78 -8.96 10.63
N PHE A 62 3.33 -9.37 9.44
CA PHE A 62 3.90 -8.90 8.18
C PHE A 62 3.62 -7.43 7.91
N ILE A 63 2.49 -6.92 8.38
CA ILE A 63 2.12 -5.50 8.25
C ILE A 63 3.01 -4.67 9.19
N ILE A 64 3.18 -5.12 10.43
CA ILE A 64 4.02 -4.46 11.42
C ILE A 64 5.48 -4.44 10.95
N GLU A 65 6.00 -5.58 10.47
CA GLU A 65 7.36 -5.69 9.96
C GLU A 65 7.59 -4.79 8.73
N ALA A 66 6.58 -4.64 7.86
CA ALA A 66 6.67 -3.70 6.74
C ALA A 66 6.84 -2.26 7.23
N PHE A 67 6.04 -1.83 8.21
CA PHE A 67 6.19 -0.49 8.80
C PHE A 67 7.51 -0.32 9.56
N GLU A 68 7.99 -1.34 10.26
CA GLU A 68 9.30 -1.34 10.92
C GLU A 68 10.45 -1.12 9.92
N ARG A 69 10.33 -1.71 8.73
CA ARG A 69 11.28 -1.51 7.62
C ARG A 69 11.14 -0.15 6.93
N GLY A 70 10.23 0.70 7.41
CA GLY A 70 10.02 2.06 6.92
C GLY A 70 9.21 2.15 5.61
N ILE A 71 8.32 1.17 5.37
CA ILE A 71 7.30 1.26 4.33
C ILE A 71 6.25 2.31 4.74
N ASP A 72 5.79 3.14 3.80
CA ASP A 72 4.88 4.26 4.07
C ASP A 72 3.41 3.83 4.07
N GLY A 73 3.06 2.77 3.34
CA GLY A 73 1.73 2.21 3.31
C GLY A 73 1.70 0.72 2.97
N VAL A 74 0.75 -0.01 3.55
CA VAL A 74 0.56 -1.45 3.34
C VAL A 74 -0.87 -1.71 2.89
N LEU A 75 -1.04 -2.39 1.76
CA LEU A 75 -2.34 -2.75 1.21
C LEU A 75 -2.43 -4.28 1.10
N ILE A 76 -3.56 -4.85 1.51
CA ILE A 76 -3.87 -6.26 1.26
C ILE A 76 -5.01 -6.31 0.25
N THR A 77 -4.85 -7.16 -0.76
CA THR A 77 -5.89 -7.44 -1.76
C THR A 77 -6.17 -8.94 -1.84
N GLY A 78 -7.45 -9.29 -1.89
CA GLY A 78 -7.92 -10.67 -2.03
C GLY A 78 -9.08 -10.83 -3.00
N CYS A 79 -9.55 -12.07 -3.16
CA CYS A 79 -10.79 -12.35 -3.86
C CYS A 79 -11.99 -11.76 -3.08
N HIS A 80 -13.09 -11.48 -3.77
CA HIS A 80 -14.37 -11.14 -3.12
C HIS A 80 -14.79 -12.23 -2.13
N ILE A 81 -15.46 -11.82 -1.05
CA ILE A 81 -15.99 -12.74 -0.04
C ILE A 81 -17.00 -13.67 -0.74
N GLY A 82 -16.83 -14.99 -0.57
CA GLY A 82 -17.55 -16.02 -1.31
C GLY A 82 -16.81 -16.58 -2.54
N ASP A 83 -15.89 -15.82 -3.14
CA ASP A 83 -15.14 -16.22 -4.35
C ASP A 83 -13.71 -16.70 -4.05
N CYS A 84 -13.41 -17.02 -2.79
CA CYS A 84 -12.07 -17.46 -2.43
C CYS A 84 -11.74 -18.79 -3.12
N HIS A 85 -10.60 -18.85 -3.81
CA HIS A 85 -10.11 -20.11 -4.37
C HIS A 85 -9.91 -21.20 -3.30
N TYR A 86 -9.63 -20.78 -2.07
CA TYR A 86 -9.49 -21.67 -0.91
C TYR A 86 -10.70 -21.59 0.03
N ILE A 87 -11.88 -21.30 -0.53
CA ILE A 87 -13.19 -21.30 0.13
C ILE A 87 -13.39 -20.17 1.16
N THR A 88 -12.65 -20.17 2.27
CA THR A 88 -12.86 -19.22 3.39
C THR A 88 -11.60 -18.42 3.76
N GLY A 89 -10.51 -18.57 3.01
CA GLY A 89 -9.23 -17.92 3.35
C GLY A 89 -9.29 -16.39 3.47
N ASN A 90 -10.13 -15.73 2.66
CA ASN A 90 -10.33 -14.28 2.73
C ASN A 90 -11.23 -13.85 3.90
N GLU A 91 -12.22 -14.65 4.30
CA GLU A 91 -13.05 -14.42 5.50
C GLU A 91 -12.17 -14.38 6.76
N TYR A 92 -11.28 -15.37 6.92
CA TYR A 92 -10.30 -15.35 8.02
C TYR A 92 -9.36 -14.14 7.96
N THR A 93 -9.05 -13.63 6.76
CA THR A 93 -8.27 -12.41 6.62
C THR A 93 -9.05 -11.21 7.12
N GLN A 94 -10.33 -11.11 6.75
CA GLN A 94 -11.22 -10.03 7.14
C GLN A 94 -11.34 -9.93 8.67
N GLU A 95 -11.61 -11.06 9.32
CA GLU A 95 -11.70 -11.13 10.78
C GLU A 95 -10.37 -10.76 11.45
N ARG A 96 -9.27 -11.36 10.98
CA ARG A 96 -7.93 -11.12 11.54
C ARG A 96 -7.48 -9.67 11.41
N MET A 97 -7.82 -9.02 10.30
CA MET A 97 -7.42 -7.64 10.01
C MET A 97 -8.41 -6.59 10.53
N ALA A 98 -9.56 -7.00 11.08
CA ALA A 98 -10.57 -6.09 11.64
C ALA A 98 -10.00 -5.16 12.72
N HIS A 99 -9.00 -5.63 13.47
CA HIS A 99 -8.36 -4.87 14.55
C HIS A 99 -7.03 -4.21 14.15
N MET A 100 -6.62 -4.32 12.88
CA MET A 100 -5.34 -3.76 12.43
C MET A 100 -5.31 -2.24 12.52
N LYS A 101 -6.35 -1.54 12.04
CA LYS A 101 -6.43 -0.07 12.10
C LYS A 101 -6.36 0.47 13.54
N PRO A 102 -7.16 -0.04 14.52
CA PRO A 102 -7.01 0.31 15.92
C PRO A 102 -5.62 0.03 16.51
N LEU A 103 -5.00 -1.09 16.12
CA LEU A 103 -3.65 -1.45 16.56
C LEU A 103 -2.59 -0.46 16.05
N LEU A 104 -2.65 -0.10 14.76
CA LEU A 104 -1.73 0.88 14.18
C LEU A 104 -1.85 2.24 14.87
N LYS A 105 -3.09 2.66 15.14
CA LYS A 105 -3.37 3.91 15.85
C LYS A 105 -2.78 3.91 17.27
N SER A 106 -2.85 2.79 17.99
CA SER A 106 -2.32 2.71 19.36
C SER A 106 -0.79 2.77 19.44
N ILE A 107 -0.10 2.35 18.37
CA ILE A 107 1.36 2.44 18.24
C ILE A 107 1.84 3.72 17.53
N GLY A 108 0.94 4.67 17.25
CA GLY A 108 1.26 5.97 16.66
C GLY A 108 1.41 5.99 15.14
N ILE A 109 0.95 4.94 14.45
CA ILE A 109 0.87 4.90 12.98
C ILE A 109 -0.54 5.32 12.55
N ASP A 110 -0.63 6.23 11.57
CA ASP A 110 -1.93 6.65 11.03
C ASP A 110 -2.65 5.46 10.37
N GLU A 111 -3.89 5.20 10.79
CA GLU A 111 -4.71 4.07 10.32
C GLU A 111 -4.94 4.06 8.80
N ARG A 112 -4.84 5.23 8.14
CA ARG A 112 -4.95 5.37 6.69
C ARG A 112 -3.75 4.80 5.94
N ARG A 113 -2.66 4.46 6.64
CA ARG A 113 -1.49 3.78 6.06
C ARG A 113 -1.73 2.30 5.80
N PHE A 114 -2.84 1.74 6.26
CA PHE A 114 -3.20 0.35 6.01
C PHE A 114 -4.61 0.22 5.43
N ASP A 115 -4.78 -0.65 4.44
CA ASP A 115 -6.12 -1.03 4.00
C ASP A 115 -6.23 -2.48 3.52
N LEU A 116 -7.46 -2.98 3.49
CA LEU A 116 -7.83 -4.30 2.99
C LEU A 116 -8.95 -4.15 1.95
N HIS A 117 -8.71 -4.65 0.74
CA HIS A 117 -9.66 -4.58 -0.36
C HIS A 117 -9.86 -5.93 -1.05
N TRP A 118 -11.00 -6.07 -1.71
CA TRP A 118 -11.34 -7.26 -2.49
C TRP A 118 -11.42 -6.88 -3.96
N ILE A 119 -10.61 -7.55 -4.78
CA ILE A 119 -10.45 -7.30 -6.21
C ILE A 119 -10.41 -8.66 -6.93
N SER A 120 -11.34 -8.84 -7.86
CA SER A 120 -11.44 -10.02 -8.73
C SER A 120 -10.38 -9.99 -9.84
N ALA A 121 -10.22 -11.12 -10.54
CA ALA A 121 -9.31 -11.22 -11.69
C ALA A 121 -9.73 -10.34 -12.88
N SER A 122 -11.01 -9.99 -13.01
CA SER A 122 -11.54 -9.17 -14.11
C SER A 122 -11.57 -7.66 -13.79
N GLU A 123 -11.15 -7.27 -12.59
CA GLU A 123 -11.28 -5.91 -12.05
C GLU A 123 -9.99 -5.09 -12.18
N GLY A 124 -9.33 -5.16 -13.34
CA GLY A 124 -8.07 -4.45 -13.57
C GLY A 124 -8.19 -2.92 -13.50
N LYS A 125 -9.33 -2.36 -13.90
CA LYS A 125 -9.58 -0.92 -13.78
C LYS A 125 -9.71 -0.50 -12.31
N GLN A 126 -10.46 -1.27 -11.54
CA GLN A 126 -10.67 -1.05 -10.11
C GLN A 126 -9.36 -1.20 -9.34
N PHE A 127 -8.49 -2.15 -9.74
CA PHE A 127 -7.14 -2.27 -9.19
C PHE A 127 -6.35 -0.97 -9.40
N ALA A 128 -6.28 -0.47 -10.63
CA ALA A 128 -5.55 0.77 -10.93
C ALA A 128 -6.10 1.99 -10.18
N GLU A 129 -7.42 2.12 -10.09
CA GLU A 129 -8.08 3.17 -9.32
C GLU A 129 -7.80 3.07 -7.81
N LEU A 130 -7.83 1.85 -7.26
CA LEU A 130 -7.51 1.59 -5.86
C LEU A 130 -6.05 2.00 -5.54
N ILE A 131 -5.09 1.57 -6.35
CA ILE A 131 -3.69 1.92 -6.17
C ILE A 131 -3.47 3.43 -6.25
N THR A 132 -4.13 4.10 -7.20
CA THR A 132 -4.03 5.55 -7.37
C THR A 132 -4.54 6.28 -6.12
N LYS A 133 -5.76 5.96 -5.67
CA LYS A 133 -6.36 6.56 -4.47
C LYS A 133 -5.54 6.28 -3.22
N PHE A 134 -5.07 5.04 -3.05
CA PHE A 134 -4.24 4.68 -1.91
C PHE A 134 -2.93 5.46 -1.92
N THR A 135 -2.26 5.55 -3.07
CA THR A 135 -1.02 6.33 -3.21
C THR A 135 -1.24 7.81 -2.89
N GLU A 136 -2.32 8.42 -3.40
CA GLU A 136 -2.68 9.81 -3.09
C GLU A 136 -2.87 10.02 -1.59
N ASN A 137 -3.57 9.10 -0.92
CA ASN A 137 -3.76 9.14 0.52
C ASN A 137 -2.43 9.10 1.28
N ILE A 138 -1.51 8.19 0.92
CA ILE A 138 -0.19 8.11 1.57
C ILE A 138 0.66 9.35 1.30
N THR A 139 0.64 9.87 0.07
CA THR A 139 1.36 11.11 -0.28
C THR A 139 0.90 12.28 0.59
N GLN A 140 -0.40 12.41 0.87
CA GLN A 140 -0.94 13.45 1.75
C GLN A 140 -0.50 13.29 3.22
N LEU A 141 -0.25 12.05 3.66
CA LEU A 141 0.27 11.77 5.01
C LEU A 141 1.76 12.09 5.17
N GLY A 142 2.50 12.12 4.07
CA GLY A 142 3.95 12.26 4.09
C GLY A 142 4.69 10.99 4.54
N PRO A 143 6.00 11.09 4.83
CA PRO A 143 6.83 9.94 5.19
C PRO A 143 6.36 9.25 6.47
N SER A 144 6.61 7.94 6.56
CA SER A 144 6.33 7.14 7.74
C SER A 144 6.98 7.73 9.00
N PRO A 145 6.28 7.70 10.16
CA PRO A 145 6.88 8.11 11.43
C PRO A 145 8.02 7.17 11.88
N ILE A 146 8.13 5.97 11.29
CA ILE A 146 9.17 5.00 11.61
C ILE A 146 10.34 5.17 10.62
N PRO A 147 11.55 5.49 11.11
CA PRO A 147 12.70 5.68 10.24
C PRO A 147 13.21 4.36 9.66
N LYS A 148 13.53 4.33 8.36
CA LYS A 148 14.09 3.15 7.64
C LYS A 148 15.39 2.60 8.24
N LYS A 149 16.13 3.42 8.99
CA LYS A 149 17.28 3.02 9.80
C LYS A 149 17.17 3.76 11.12
N LEU A 150 17.19 3.01 12.23
CA LEU A 150 17.56 3.59 13.51
C LEU A 150 18.99 4.14 13.33
N GLY A 151 19.18 5.43 13.56
CA GLY A 151 20.50 6.06 13.47
C GLY A 151 21.51 5.36 14.39
N LYS A 152 22.81 5.64 14.22
CA LYS A 152 23.81 5.19 15.19
C LYS A 152 23.41 5.71 16.57
N ILE A 153 23.15 4.80 17.51
CA ILE A 153 22.95 5.15 18.91
C ILE A 153 24.34 5.41 19.47
N GLU A 154 24.71 6.68 19.59
CA GLU A 154 25.90 7.06 20.36
C GLU A 154 25.54 6.91 21.84
N ILE A 155 26.04 5.85 22.47
CA ILE A 155 25.94 5.69 23.91
C ILE A 155 26.97 6.63 24.52
N ILE A 156 26.50 7.78 25.00
CA ILE A 156 27.30 8.70 25.80
C ILE A 156 27.34 8.12 27.20
N CYS A 157 28.41 7.40 27.55
CA CYS A 157 28.69 7.06 28.95
C CYS A 157 29.47 8.23 29.57
N GLU A 158 28.87 8.88 30.56
CA GLU A 158 29.58 9.79 31.50
C GLU A 158 30.33 9.00 32.57
#